data_AF-A0A2N2PFR8-F1
#
_entry.id   AF-A0A2N2PFR8-F1
#
_cell.length_a   1.000
_cell.length_b   1.000
_cell.length_c   1.000
_cell.angle_alpha   90.00
_cell.angle_beta   90.00
_cell.angle_gamma   90.00
#
_symmetry.space_group_name_H-M   'P 1'
#
loop_
_entity.id
_entity.type
_entity.pdbx_description
1 polymer ?
#
loop_
_entity_poly.entity_id
_entity_poly.type
_entity_poly.pdbx_seq_one_letter_code
_entity_poly.pdbx_strand_id
1 'polypeptide(L)'
;MKKLPFDIKKLVIYAILLLLFFLLMGLSSKFNDLTELTEQHEMLRTSVAELEATNFVINEQIGYATSEAAVEDYAREQGYMVKPGEVLVIPLSQNNATPTPVVLPTQITEQVPNWKIWYQLFFADNK
;
A
#
# COMPACT_ATOMS: atom_id res chain seq x y z
N MET A 1 -61.10 12.00 47.19
CA MET A 1 -59.72 11.49 47.12
C MET A 1 -59.64 10.48 45.97
N LYS A 2 -59.07 10.88 44.83
CA LYS A 2 -59.12 10.14 43.56
C LYS A 2 -58.05 9.04 43.60
N LYS A 3 -58.47 7.78 43.67
CA LYS A 3 -57.55 6.63 43.61
C LYS A 3 -57.06 6.50 42.18
N LEU A 4 -55.84 6.96 41.90
CA LEU A 4 -55.19 6.72 40.62
C LEU A 4 -54.88 5.22 40.53
N PRO A 5 -55.42 4.48 39.55
CA PRO A 5 -55.13 3.06 39.37
C PRO A 5 -53.76 2.93 38.67
N PHE A 6 -52.69 3.37 39.34
CA PHE A 6 -51.34 3.12 38.85
C PHE A 6 -50.93 1.70 39.25
N ASP A 7 -50.89 0.82 38.26
CA ASP A 7 -50.23 -0.48 38.37
C ASP A 7 -48.74 -0.26 38.70
N ILE A 8 -48.39 -0.33 39.98
CA ILE A 8 -47.01 -0.13 40.48
C ILE A 8 -46.01 -1.01 39.71
N LYS A 9 -46.44 -2.22 39.29
CA LYS A 9 -45.65 -3.13 38.45
C LYS A 9 -45.28 -2.52 37.09
N LYS A 10 -46.22 -1.81 36.44
CA LYS A 10 -45.97 -1.13 35.16
C LYS A 10 -45.02 0.06 35.36
N LEU A 11 -45.17 0.80 36.46
CA LEU A 11 -44.29 1.94 36.79
C LEU A 11 -42.83 1.48 37.00
N VAL A 12 -42.63 0.36 37.70
CA VAL A 12 -41.30 -0.24 37.88
C VAL A 12 -40.68 -0.68 36.54
N ILE A 13 -41.48 -1.29 35.65
CA ILE A 13 -41.02 -1.68 34.31
C ILE A 13 -40.59 -0.46 33.50
N TYR A 14 -41.38 0.63 33.51
CA TYR A 14 -41.00 1.87 32.83
C TYR A 14 -39.74 2.50 33.42
N ALA A 15 -39.56 2.46 34.75
CA ALA A 15 -38.36 2.97 35.39
C ALA A 15 -37.10 2.18 35.00
N ILE A 16 -37.18 0.84 34.94
CA ILE A 16 -36.09 -0.02 34.48
C ILE A 16 -35.76 0.26 33.02
N LEU A 17 -36.77 0.43 32.17
CA LEU A 17 -36.59 0.70 30.74
C LEU A 17 -35.93 2.06 30.50
N LEU A 18 -36.30 3.07 31.29
CA LEU A 18 -35.69 4.40 31.25
C LEU A 18 -34.23 4.38 31.75
N LEU A 19 -33.95 3.63 32.82
CA LEU A 19 -32.58 3.38 33.29
C LEU A 19 -31.73 2.70 32.20
N LEU A 20 -32.27 1.66 31.55
CA LEU A 20 -31.59 0.93 30.50
C LEU A 20 -31.30 1.83 29.30
N PHE A 21 -32.25 2.68 28.90
CA PHE A 21 -32.06 3.66 27.85
C PHE A 21 -30.91 4.63 28.16
N PHE A 22 -30.87 5.16 29.39
CA PHE A 22 -29.81 6.08 29.81
C PHE A 22 -28.43 5.40 29.85
N LEU A 23 -28.40 4.12 30.25
CA LEU A 23 -27.17 3.32 30.29
C LEU A 23 -26.64 3.02 28.89
N LEU A 24 -27.51 2.66 27.94
CA LEU A 24 -27.13 2.46 26.54
C LEU A 24 -26.58 3.75 25.92
N MET A 25 -27.18 4.90 26.22
CA MET A 25 -26.71 6.22 25.76
C MET A 25 -25.33 6.58 26.36
N GLY A 26 -25.13 6.31 27.66
CA GLY A 26 -23.86 6.57 28.34
C GLY A 26 -22.72 5.63 27.95
N LEU A 27 -23.03 4.37 27.64
CA LEU A 27 -22.04 3.38 27.20
C LEU A 27 -21.61 3.63 25.74
N SER A 28 -22.55 4.04 24.89
CA SER A 28 -22.27 4.30 23.48
C SER A 28 -21.30 5.48 23.26
N SER A 29 -21.36 6.52 24.09
CA SER A 29 -20.44 7.66 23.98
C SER A 29 -19.03 7.30 24.45
N LYS A 30 -18.91 6.58 25.57
CA LYS A 30 -17.62 6.13 26.11
C LYS A 30 -16.86 5.19 25.18
N PHE A 31 -17.59 4.32 24.44
CA PHE A 31 -16.96 3.45 23.44
C PHE A 31 -16.40 4.24 22.26
N ASN A 32 -17.15 5.20 21.74
CA ASN A 32 -16.72 6.00 20.58
C ASN A 32 -15.48 6.84 20.86
N ASP A 33 -15.41 7.48 22.03
CA ASP A 33 -14.24 8.30 22.41
C ASP A 33 -12.95 7.46 22.48
N LEU A 34 -13.05 6.22 23.01
CA LEU A 34 -11.90 5.32 23.12
C LEU A 34 -11.47 4.75 21.77
N THR A 35 -12.42 4.45 20.89
CA THR A 35 -12.11 3.94 19.55
C THR A 35 -11.44 5.01 18.70
N GLU A 36 -11.92 6.26 18.75
CA GLU A 36 -11.32 7.36 18.00
C GLU A 36 -9.88 7.63 18.45
N LEU A 37 -9.65 7.69 19.77
CA LEU A 37 -8.31 7.92 20.31
C LEU A 37 -7.34 6.77 19.96
N THR A 38 -7.84 5.54 19.94
CA THR A 38 -7.03 4.36 19.57
C THR A 38 -6.67 4.38 18.08
N GLU A 39 -7.64 4.70 17.21
CA GLU A 39 -7.39 4.81 15.77
C GLU A 39 -6.38 5.93 15.46
N GLN A 40 -6.52 7.10 16.10
CA GLN A 40 -5.57 8.19 15.97
C GLN A 40 -4.16 7.77 16.42
N HIS A 41 -4.05 7.09 17.56
CA HIS A 41 -2.76 6.60 18.05
C HIS A 41 -2.09 5.63 17.06
N GLU A 42 -2.84 4.67 16.50
CA GLU A 42 -2.29 3.71 15.54
C GLU A 42 -1.87 4.37 14.21
N MET A 43 -2.61 5.39 13.74
CA MET A 43 -2.21 6.18 12.57
C MET A 43 -0.90 6.94 12.80
N LEU A 44 -0.77 7.60 13.96
CA LEU A 44 0.45 8.32 14.31
C LEU A 44 1.64 7.37 14.47
N ARG A 45 1.42 6.23 15.14
CA ARG A 45 2.45 5.21 15.34
C ARG A 45 2.98 4.65 14.02
N THR A 46 2.08 4.39 13.06
CA THR A 46 2.47 3.93 11.72
C THR A 46 3.32 4.98 11.01
N SER A 47 2.90 6.25 11.04
CA SER A 47 3.65 7.36 10.44
C SER A 47 5.05 7.53 11.04
N VAL A 48 5.19 7.37 12.36
CA VAL A 48 6.49 7.42 13.04
C VAL A 48 7.38 6.26 12.61
N ALA A 49 6.85 5.04 12.55
CA ALA A 49 7.61 3.87 12.13
C ALA A 49 8.14 4.00 10.69
N GLU A 50 7.33 4.54 9.77
CA GLU A 50 7.76 4.83 8.39
C GLU A 50 8.88 5.88 8.34
N LEU A 51 8.77 6.95 9.14
CA LEU A 51 9.79 7.98 9.24
C LEU A 51 11.09 7.45 9.85
N GLU A 52 11.02 6.61 10.87
CA GLU A 52 12.19 5.98 11.49
C GLU A 52 12.90 5.04 10.52
N ALA A 53 12.15 4.21 9.78
CA ALA A 53 12.70 3.34 8.75
C ALA A 53 13.40 4.16 7.65
N THR A 54 12.78 5.26 7.22
CA THR A 54 13.37 6.16 6.22
C THR A 54 14.64 6.82 6.73
N ASN A 55 14.64 7.30 7.98
CA ASN A 55 15.83 7.87 8.62
C ASN A 55 16.97 6.85 8.72
N PHE A 56 16.67 5.61 9.07
CA PHE A 56 17.67 4.55 9.14
C PHE A 56 18.35 4.34 7.78
N VAL A 57 17.57 4.20 6.71
CA VAL A 57 18.09 4.01 5.35
C VAL A 57 18.94 5.21 4.91
N ILE A 58 18.47 6.43 5.15
CA ILE A 58 19.22 7.65 4.78
C ILE A 58 20.52 7.74 5.57
N ASN A 59 20.51 7.43 6.88
CA ASN A 59 21.72 7.45 7.69
C ASN A 59 22.75 6.42 7.22
N GLU A 60 22.32 5.22 6.84
CA GLU A 60 23.21 4.21 6.24
C GLU A 60 23.82 4.72 4.92
N GLN A 61 23.03 5.37 4.07
CA GLN A 61 23.54 5.96 2.82
C GLN A 61 24.56 7.07 3.09
N ILE A 62 24.33 7.91 4.10
CA ILE A 62 25.29 8.95 4.52
C ILE A 62 26.56 8.30 5.05
N GLY A 63 26.44 7.28 5.91
CA GLY A 63 27.57 6.51 6.43
C GLY A 63 28.42 5.92 5.31
N TYR A 64 27.79 5.32 4.30
CA TYR A 64 28.48 4.85 3.12
C TYR A 64 29.13 5.98 2.32
N ALA A 65 28.38 7.03 1.96
CA ALA A 65 28.86 8.14 1.13
C ALA A 65 30.04 8.91 1.76
N THR A 66 30.16 8.88 3.09
CA THR A 66 31.27 9.49 3.84
C THR A 66 32.43 8.54 4.13
N SER A 67 32.29 7.26 3.78
CA SER A 67 33.32 6.24 4.00
C SER A 67 34.41 6.24 2.92
N GLU A 68 35.56 5.67 3.26
CA GLU A 68 36.65 5.46 2.30
C GLU A 68 36.26 4.50 1.16
N ALA A 69 35.34 3.56 1.42
CA ALA A 69 34.84 2.63 0.41
C ALA A 69 34.13 3.38 -0.73
N ALA A 70 33.29 4.36 -0.40
CA ALA A 70 32.63 5.18 -1.42
C ALA A 70 33.63 6.03 -2.24
N VAL A 71 34.73 6.48 -1.62
CA VAL A 71 35.81 7.20 -2.32
C VAL A 71 36.52 6.28 -3.30
N GLU A 72 36.85 5.06 -2.89
CA GLU A 72 37.50 4.05 -3.73
C GLU A 72 36.59 3.64 -4.91
N ASP A 73 35.31 3.37 -4.65
CA ASP A 73 34.34 3.00 -5.70
C ASP A 73 34.19 4.13 -6.72
N TYR A 74 34.05 5.38 -6.25
CA TYR A 74 34.06 6.53 -7.15
C TYR A 74 35.35 6.62 -7.96
N ALA A 75 36.51 6.45 -7.31
CA ALA A 75 37.82 6.53 -7.96
C ALA A 75 37.94 5.50 -9.09
N ARG A 76 37.43 4.27 -8.90
CA ARG A 76 37.48 3.19 -9.89
C ARG A 76 36.45 3.33 -11.00
N GLU A 77 35.20 3.61 -10.66
CA GLU A 77 34.10 3.61 -11.63
C GLU A 77 34.05 4.91 -12.45
N GLN A 78 34.11 6.05 -11.77
CA GLN A 78 33.86 7.35 -12.37
C GLN A 78 35.15 8.17 -12.55
N GLY A 79 36.09 8.02 -11.61
CA GLY A 79 37.36 8.73 -11.60
C GLY A 79 38.40 8.15 -12.55
N TYR A 80 38.19 6.93 -13.07
CA TYR A 80 39.15 6.18 -13.90
C TYR A 80 40.56 6.10 -13.27
N MET A 81 40.62 6.14 -11.94
CA MET A 81 41.85 6.05 -11.16
C MET A 81 42.19 4.59 -10.90
N VAL A 82 43.48 4.28 -10.93
CA VAL A 82 44.00 2.92 -10.73
C VAL A 82 45.14 2.94 -9.71
N LYS A 83 45.28 1.85 -8.95
CA LYS A 83 46.40 1.70 -8.00
C LYS A 83 47.70 1.42 -8.76
N PRO A 84 48.86 1.69 -8.14
CA PRO A 84 50.15 1.34 -8.74
C PRO A 84 50.21 -0.15 -9.09
N GLY A 85 50.40 -0.46 -10.38
CA GLY A 85 50.44 -1.85 -10.90
C GLY A 85 49.14 -2.36 -11.52
N GLU A 86 48.04 -1.61 -11.46
CA GLU A 86 46.78 -1.94 -12.14
C GLU A 86 46.74 -1.33 -13.56
N VAL A 87 46.02 -1.98 -14.48
CA VAL A 87 45.82 -1.50 -15.86
C VAL A 87 44.32 -1.29 -16.09
N LEU A 88 43.92 -0.05 -16.43
CA LEU A 88 42.55 0.29 -16.78
C LEU A 88 42.19 -0.27 -18.16
N VAL A 89 41.14 -1.09 -18.26
CA VAL A 89 40.63 -1.64 -19.52
C VAL A 89 39.24 -1.08 -19.78
N ILE A 90 39.07 -0.32 -20.85
CA ILE A 90 37.77 0.19 -21.30
C ILE A 90 37.33 -0.63 -22.52
N PRO A 91 36.30 -1.48 -22.41
CA PRO A 91 35.81 -2.25 -23.55
C PRO A 91 35.16 -1.32 -24.55
N LEU A 92 35.77 -1.19 -25.73
CA LEU A 92 35.14 -0.53 -26.87
C LEU A 92 34.19 -1.53 -27.51
N SER A 93 32.89 -1.22 -27.54
CA SER A 93 31.94 -1.99 -28.34
C SER A 93 32.35 -1.89 -29.80
N GLN A 94 32.60 -3.03 -30.45
CA GLN A 94 32.86 -3.04 -31.88
C GLN A 94 31.58 -2.62 -32.60
N ASN A 95 31.67 -1.66 -33.52
CA ASN A 95 30.58 -1.17 -34.36
C ASN A 95 30.06 -2.23 -35.37
N ASN A 96 30.03 -3.50 -34.99
CA ASN A 96 29.42 -4.53 -35.80
C ASN A 96 27.91 -4.36 -35.71
N ALA A 97 27.36 -3.85 -36.81
CA ALA A 97 25.96 -3.55 -37.06
C ALA A 97 25.04 -4.50 -36.30
N THR A 98 24.22 -3.94 -35.40
CA THR A 98 23.04 -4.62 -34.87
C THR A 98 22.28 -5.20 -36.07
N PRO A 99 22.06 -6.53 -36.14
CA PRO A 99 21.30 -7.11 -37.23
C PRO A 99 19.92 -6.44 -37.26
N THR A 100 19.58 -5.83 -38.39
CA THR A 100 18.27 -5.21 -38.57
C THR A 100 17.22 -6.30 -38.36
N PRO A 101 16.30 -6.14 -37.39
CA PRO A 101 15.29 -7.16 -37.14
C PRO A 101 14.46 -7.37 -38.42
N VAL A 102 14.38 -8.61 -38.87
CA VAL A 102 13.47 -9.00 -39.95
C VAL A 102 12.06 -8.81 -39.41
N VAL A 103 11.37 -7.78 -39.88
CA VAL A 103 9.96 -7.54 -39.56
C VAL A 103 9.17 -8.65 -40.25
N LEU A 104 8.78 -9.68 -39.50
CA LEU A 104 7.76 -10.62 -39.96
C LEU A 104 6.46 -9.81 -40.17
N PRO A 105 5.71 -10.04 -41.27
CA PRO A 105 4.43 -9.42 -41.44
C PRO A 105 3.55 -9.75 -40.23
N THR A 106 3.08 -8.70 -39.54
CA THR A 106 2.10 -8.82 -38.47
C THR A 106 0.93 -9.62 -39.02
N GLN A 107 0.63 -10.77 -38.41
CA GLN A 107 -0.59 -11.48 -38.73
C GLN A 107 -1.74 -10.53 -38.42
N ILE A 108 -2.47 -10.12 -39.46
CA ILE A 108 -3.71 -9.38 -39.31
C ILE A 108 -4.71 -10.40 -38.76
N THR A 109 -4.79 -10.49 -37.43
CA THR A 109 -5.91 -11.15 -36.78
C THR A 109 -7.13 -10.32 -37.12
N GLU A 110 -8.06 -10.87 -37.92
CA GLU A 110 -9.36 -10.25 -38.14
C GLU A 110 -9.97 -9.93 -36.76
N GLN A 111 -10.18 -8.65 -36.47
CA GLN A 111 -10.85 -8.26 -35.23
C GLN A 111 -12.28 -8.78 -35.27
N VAL A 112 -12.54 -9.87 -34.55
CA VAL A 112 -13.89 -10.39 -34.34
C VAL A 112 -14.65 -9.33 -33.52
N PRO A 113 -15.76 -8.76 -34.03
CA PRO A 113 -16.54 -7.80 -33.28
C PRO A 113 -17.09 -8.41 -31.99
N ASN A 114 -17.13 -7.64 -30.90
CA ASN A 114 -17.57 -8.11 -29.59
C ASN A 114 -18.91 -8.87 -29.59
N TRP A 115 -19.86 -8.45 -30.43
CA TRP A 115 -21.18 -9.12 -30.53
C TRP A 115 -21.06 -10.58 -30.99
N LYS A 116 -20.11 -10.90 -31.86
CA LYS A 116 -19.89 -12.25 -32.38
C LYS A 116 -19.27 -13.15 -31.31
N ILE A 117 -18.42 -12.58 -30.44
CA ILE A 117 -17.88 -13.24 -29.25
C ILE A 117 -19.02 -13.60 -28.29
N TRP A 118 -19.90 -12.64 -27.99
CA TRP A 118 -21.06 -12.88 -27.12
C TRP A 118 -22.02 -13.91 -27.70
N TYR A 119 -22.30 -13.83 -29.00
CA TYR A 119 -23.15 -14.81 -29.67
C TYR A 119 -22.57 -16.24 -29.57
N GLN A 120 -21.26 -16.40 -29.80
CA GLN A 120 -20.62 -17.70 -29.64
C GLN A 120 -20.65 -18.20 -28.19
N LEU A 121 -20.40 -17.34 -27.20
CA LEU A 121 -20.44 -17.73 -25.79
C LEU A 121 -21.81 -18.27 -25.35
N PHE A 122 -22.91 -17.68 -25.85
CA PHE A 122 -24.25 -18.07 -25.42
C PHE A 122 -24.91 -19.14 -26.31
N PHE A 123 -24.47 -19.29 -27.56
CA PHE A 123 -25.19 -20.10 -28.54
C PHE A 123 -24.32 -21.10 -29.32
N ALA A 124 -22.99 -21.15 -29.12
CA ALA A 124 -22.13 -22.10 -29.83
C ALA A 124 -22.26 -23.54 -29.32
N ASP A 125 -22.82 -23.75 -28.13
CA ASP A 125 -23.00 -25.08 -27.52
C ASP A 125 -24.47 -25.54 -27.57
N ASN A 126 -25.05 -25.45 -28.77
CA ASN A 126 -26.34 -26.07 -29.08
C ASN A 126 -26.12 -27.08 -30.21
N LYS A 127 -25.42 -28.17 -29.91
CA LYS A 127 -25.41 -29.41 -30.70
C LYS A 127 -25.45 -30.63 -29.80
#